data_AF-D5CUT1-F1
#
_entry.id   AF-D5CUT1-F1
#
_cell.length_a   1.000
_cell.length_b   1.000
_cell.length_c   1.000
_cell.angle_alpha   90.00
_cell.angle_beta   90.00
_cell.angle_gamma   90.00
#
_symmetry.space_group_name_H-M   'P 1'
#
loop_
_entity.id
_entity.type
_entity.pdbx_description
1 polymer ?
#
loop_
_entity_poly.entity_id
_entity_poly.type
_entity_poly.pdbx_seq_one_letter_code
_entity_poly.pdbx_strand_id
1 'polypeptide(L)'
;MQNVILRLVDVPIARMFVLAGFIFMMIAVLGKIEGKIEPGSFGRIGAAILGAILIAIGISMQSDESRDIYAKVPQSVISAIPTRNVVAITPASTASNTESSLIKVTSATYGRNCNAKPGNATAQVAKECDGHNNCDFTIDTAALEDPAPSCSKDFAAEWKCGNGNAIYSAALTSLTGKNDKLHLNCAN
;
A
#
# COMPACT_ATOMS: atom_id res chain seq x y z
N MET A 1 37.81 -9.02 -21.19
CA MET A 1 37.69 -8.06 -20.08
C MET A 1 36.71 -6.90 -20.33
N GLN A 2 35.91 -6.90 -21.42
CA GLN A 2 34.93 -5.83 -21.72
C GLN A 2 33.54 -6.01 -21.06
N ASN A 3 33.20 -7.23 -20.62
CA ASN A 3 31.87 -7.54 -20.06
C ASN A 3 31.68 -7.14 -18.58
N VAL A 4 32.74 -6.71 -17.90
CA VAL A 4 32.68 -6.21 -16.50
C VAL A 4 32.45 -4.70 -16.46
N ILE A 5 32.90 -3.96 -17.47
CA ILE A 5 32.70 -2.50 -17.56
C ILE A 5 31.24 -2.16 -17.85
N LEU A 6 30.57 -2.96 -18.69
CA LEU A 6 29.14 -2.79 -18.99
C LEU A 6 28.22 -3.11 -17.81
N ARG A 7 28.67 -3.88 -16.81
CA ARG A 7 27.89 -4.20 -15.60
C ARG A 7 28.13 -3.24 -14.45
N LEU A 8 29.24 -2.50 -14.47
CA LEU A 8 29.52 -1.45 -13.48
C LEU A 8 28.84 -0.11 -13.83
N VAL A 9 28.48 0.07 -15.11
CA VAL A 9 27.70 1.22 -15.64
C VAL A 9 26.20 0.91 -15.72
N ASP A 10 25.77 -0.27 -15.26
CA ASP A 10 24.38 -0.74 -15.23
C ASP A 10 23.70 -0.49 -13.86
N VAL A 11 24.31 0.35 -12.99
CA VAL A 11 23.49 0.97 -11.94
C VAL A 11 22.48 1.81 -12.71
N PRO A 12 21.17 1.57 -12.58
CA PRO A 12 20.19 2.09 -13.52
C PRO A 12 20.43 3.59 -13.62
N ILE A 13 20.75 4.07 -14.82
CA ILE A 13 21.07 5.48 -15.06
C ILE A 13 19.92 6.35 -14.50
N ALA A 14 18.70 5.81 -14.51
CA ALA A 14 17.52 6.31 -13.79
C ALA A 14 17.77 6.59 -12.29
N ARG A 15 18.37 5.66 -11.53
CA ARG A 15 18.72 5.85 -10.11
C ARG A 15 19.73 6.97 -9.91
N MET A 16 20.68 7.14 -10.84
CA MET A 16 21.62 8.26 -10.78
C MET A 16 20.93 9.61 -11.01
N PHE A 17 19.97 9.68 -11.93
CA PHE A 17 19.16 10.89 -12.15
C PHE A 17 18.27 11.25 -10.95
N VAL A 18 17.63 10.25 -10.31
CA VAL A 18 16.84 10.47 -9.10
C VAL A 18 17.72 10.93 -7.93
N LEU A 19 18.89 10.32 -7.72
CA LEU A 19 19.86 10.72 -6.70
C LEU A 19 20.36 12.15 -6.92
N ALA A 20 20.73 12.50 -8.16
CA ALA A 20 21.15 13.85 -8.51
C ALA A 20 20.04 14.88 -8.26
N GLY A 21 18.80 14.56 -8.63
CA GLY A 21 17.66 15.44 -8.41
C GLY A 21 17.35 15.67 -6.92
N PHE A 22 17.49 14.63 -6.08
CA PHE A 22 17.35 14.77 -4.62
C PHE A 22 18.45 15.65 -4.03
N ILE A 23 19.71 15.52 -4.48
CA ILE A 23 20.83 16.36 -4.04
C ILE A 23 20.58 17.83 -4.37
N PHE A 24 20.13 18.14 -5.59
CA PHE A 24 19.79 19.52 -5.99
C PHE A 24 18.62 20.09 -5.18
N MET A 25 17.62 19.27 -4.87
CA MET A 25 16.49 19.67 -4.01
C MET A 25 16.94 19.93 -2.57
N MET A 26 17.88 19.13 -2.06
CA MET A 26 18.50 19.30 -0.74
C MET A 26 19.25 20.63 -0.63
N ILE A 27 20.00 21.03 -1.67
CA ILE A 27 20.70 22.34 -1.74
C ILE A 27 19.69 23.50 -1.75
N ALA A 28 18.58 23.36 -2.48
CA ALA A 28 17.52 24.36 -2.52
C ALA A 28 16.84 24.58 -1.15
N VAL A 29 16.63 23.50 -0.39
CA VAL A 29 15.98 23.52 0.93
C VAL A 29 16.93 23.95 2.05
N LEU A 30 18.14 23.39 2.12
CA LEU A 30 19.07 23.70 3.21
C LEU A 30 19.66 25.09 3.11
N GLY A 31 19.91 25.60 1.89
CA GLY A 31 20.11 27.02 1.59
C GLY A 31 21.23 27.80 2.30
N LYS A 32 21.94 27.20 3.27
CA LYS A 32 22.98 27.81 4.11
C LYS A 32 24.20 26.89 4.09
N ILE A 33 25.01 27.01 3.04
CA ILE A 33 26.32 26.36 2.99
C ILE A 33 27.28 27.35 3.65
N GLU A 34 27.76 27.04 4.85
CA GLU A 34 28.70 27.90 5.59
C GLU A 34 29.97 28.12 4.75
N GLY A 35 30.15 29.34 4.24
CA GLY A 35 31.36 29.75 3.53
C GLY A 35 31.10 30.48 2.21
N LYS A 36 30.94 31.81 2.30
CA LYS A 36 31.08 32.84 1.23
C LYS A 36 30.23 32.74 -0.05
N ILE A 37 29.45 31.69 -0.30
CA ILE A 37 28.57 31.61 -1.47
C ILE A 37 27.15 31.28 -1.02
N GLU A 38 26.38 32.31 -0.67
CA GLU A 38 24.96 32.16 -0.38
C GLU A 38 24.17 32.18 -1.69
N PRO A 39 23.48 31.08 -2.06
CA PRO A 39 22.60 31.11 -3.21
C PRO A 39 21.44 32.06 -2.89
N GLY A 40 21.36 33.16 -3.64
CA GLY A 40 20.21 34.06 -3.61
C GLY A 40 18.92 33.32 -4.01
N SER A 41 17.78 34.01 -3.88
CA SER A 41 16.45 33.45 -4.22
C SER A 41 16.45 32.75 -5.59
N PHE A 42 17.05 33.40 -6.60
CA PHE A 42 17.18 32.86 -7.95
C PHE A 42 17.96 31.53 -8.02
N GLY A 43 19.04 31.40 -7.24
CA GLY A 43 19.85 30.17 -7.19
C GLY A 43 19.11 29.00 -6.55
N ARG A 44 18.31 29.27 -5.51
CA ARG A 44 17.49 28.23 -4.84
C ARG A 44 16.34 27.78 -5.73
N ILE A 45 15.66 28.72 -6.38
CA ILE A 45 14.58 28.41 -7.33
C ILE A 45 15.11 27.63 -8.53
N GLY A 46 16.27 28.03 -9.07
CA GLY A 46 16.93 27.29 -10.15
C GLY A 46 17.30 25.86 -9.77
N ALA A 47 17.87 25.65 -8.57
CA ALA A 47 18.19 24.31 -8.06
C ALA A 47 16.94 23.44 -7.83
N ALA A 48 15.85 24.03 -7.35
CA ALA A 48 14.58 23.31 -7.15
C ALA A 48 13.96 22.85 -8.48
N ILE A 49 13.91 23.74 -9.49
CA ILE A 49 13.37 23.42 -10.81
C ILE A 49 14.22 22.33 -11.48
N LEU A 50 15.54 22.49 -11.47
CA LEU A 50 16.46 21.52 -12.06
C LEU A 50 16.36 20.15 -11.35
N GLY A 51 16.29 20.13 -10.02
CA GLY A 51 16.12 18.90 -9.24
C GLY A 51 14.80 18.18 -9.53
N ALA A 52 13.68 18.91 -9.63
CA ALA A 52 12.38 18.34 -9.96
C ALA A 52 12.34 17.73 -11.38
N ILE A 53 12.96 18.40 -12.36
CA ILE A 53 13.07 17.89 -13.73
C ILE A 53 13.89 16.60 -13.77
N LEU A 54 15.02 16.54 -13.07
CA LEU A 54 15.86 15.33 -13.00
C LEU A 54 15.14 14.13 -12.36
N ILE A 55 14.37 14.37 -11.30
CA ILE A 55 13.54 13.33 -10.65
C ILE A 55 12.46 12.82 -11.62
N ALA A 56 11.76 13.71 -12.32
CA ALA A 56 10.70 13.32 -13.26
C ALA A 56 11.25 12.48 -14.43
N ILE A 57 12.41 12.85 -14.97
CA ILE A 57 13.10 12.09 -16.02
C ILE A 57 13.53 10.71 -15.48
N GLY A 58 14.15 10.66 -14.29
CA GLY A 58 14.58 9.41 -13.67
C GLY A 58 13.42 8.43 -13.40
N ILE A 59 12.28 8.94 -12.92
CA ILE A 59 11.06 8.12 -12.68
C ILE A 59 10.49 7.61 -14.01
N SER A 60 10.43 8.46 -15.04
CA SER A 60 9.90 8.09 -16.36
C SER A 60 10.75 7.00 -17.05
N MET A 61 12.06 6.98 -16.82
CA MET A 61 12.94 5.91 -17.31
C MET A 61 12.79 4.60 -16.51
N GLN A 62 12.41 4.67 -15.23
CA GLN A 62 12.24 3.51 -14.37
C GLN A 62 10.91 2.76 -14.63
N SER A 63 9.92 3.45 -15.20
CA SER A 63 8.63 2.87 -15.58
C SER A 63 8.70 1.88 -16.76
N ASP A 64 9.67 2.03 -17.66
CA ASP A 64 9.86 1.12 -18.80
C ASP A 64 10.52 -0.21 -18.37
N GLU A 65 11.53 -0.15 -17.50
CA GLU A 65 12.29 -1.34 -17.06
C GLU A 65 11.50 -2.27 -16.13
N SER A 66 10.56 -1.73 -15.35
CA SER A 66 9.70 -2.53 -14.46
C SER A 66 8.75 -3.47 -15.21
N ARG A 67 8.47 -3.19 -16.50
CA ARG A 67 7.63 -4.04 -17.34
C ARG A 67 8.38 -5.25 -17.89
N ASP A 68 9.65 -5.07 -18.26
CA ASP A 68 10.49 -6.17 -18.76
C ASP A 68 10.94 -7.14 -17.65
N ILE A 69 11.15 -6.64 -16.41
CA ILE A 69 11.52 -7.51 -15.29
C ILE A 69 10.38 -8.46 -14.87
N TYR A 70 9.12 -8.01 -14.92
CA TYR A 70 7.98 -8.91 -14.66
C TYR A 70 7.76 -9.90 -15.82
N ALA A 71 8.04 -9.49 -17.06
CA ALA A 71 7.92 -10.35 -18.24
C ALA A 71 9.03 -11.41 -18.35
N LYS A 72 10.17 -11.22 -17.65
CA LYS A 72 11.35 -12.10 -17.77
C LYS A 72 11.76 -12.78 -16.47
N VAL A 73 10.81 -13.07 -15.59
CA VAL A 73 11.03 -14.04 -14.50
C VAL A 73 11.10 -15.44 -15.13
N PRO A 74 12.27 -16.10 -15.17
CA PRO A 74 12.37 -17.43 -15.75
C PRO A 74 11.61 -18.42 -14.86
N GLN A 75 10.69 -19.19 -15.43
CA GLN A 75 9.92 -20.23 -14.72
C GLN A 75 10.81 -21.27 -14.01
N SER A 76 12.12 -21.31 -14.30
CA SER A 76 13.08 -22.24 -13.69
C SER A 76 13.35 -21.98 -12.20
N VAL A 77 13.01 -20.80 -11.64
CA VAL A 77 13.04 -20.60 -10.17
C VAL A 77 11.85 -21.23 -9.45
N ILE A 78 10.82 -21.70 -10.17
CA ILE A 78 9.68 -22.43 -9.59
C ILE A 78 9.99 -23.94 -9.47
N SER A 79 10.97 -24.47 -10.20
CA SER A 79 11.20 -25.93 -10.30
C SER A 79 12.17 -26.55 -9.29
N ALA A 80 12.68 -25.82 -8.29
CA ALA A 80 13.64 -26.37 -7.31
C ALA A 80 13.04 -26.80 -5.96
N ILE A 81 11.72 -26.94 -5.87
CA ILE A 81 11.06 -27.65 -4.77
C ILE A 81 11.08 -29.16 -5.06
N PRO A 82 11.65 -30.01 -4.20
CA PRO A 82 11.68 -31.45 -4.41
C PRO A 82 10.23 -31.99 -4.45
N THR A 83 9.92 -32.71 -5.53
CA THR A 83 8.66 -33.44 -5.73
C THR A 83 8.45 -34.44 -4.60
N ARG A 84 7.68 -34.06 -3.59
CA ARG A 84 7.05 -35.03 -2.70
C ARG A 84 5.87 -35.62 -3.48
N ASN A 85 5.97 -36.90 -3.84
CA ASN A 85 4.92 -37.66 -4.52
C ASN A 85 3.53 -37.33 -3.94
N VAL A 86 2.69 -36.65 -4.73
CA VAL A 86 1.26 -36.59 -4.47
C VAL A 86 0.60 -37.47 -5.52
N VAL A 87 0.11 -38.61 -5.04
CA VAL A 87 -0.68 -39.58 -5.79
C VAL A 87 -1.82 -38.87 -6.50
N ALA A 88 -1.99 -39.18 -7.78
CA ALA A 88 -3.08 -38.69 -8.62
C ALA A 88 -4.44 -39.00 -7.97
N ILE A 89 -5.22 -37.96 -7.71
CA ILE A 89 -6.66 -38.05 -7.50
C ILE A 89 -7.30 -37.08 -8.50
N THR A 90 -8.31 -37.61 -9.18
CA THR A 90 -9.17 -37.04 -10.22
C THR A 90 -9.77 -35.65 -9.88
N PRO A 91 -10.23 -34.88 -10.89
CA PRO A 91 -10.47 -33.45 -10.78
C PRO A 91 -11.85 -33.13 -10.19
N ALA A 92 -11.90 -32.63 -8.97
CA ALA A 92 -13.03 -31.89 -8.44
C ALA A 92 -12.59 -31.05 -7.24
N SER A 93 -12.16 -29.81 -7.48
CA SER A 93 -12.35 -28.66 -6.57
C SER A 93 -11.63 -27.44 -7.12
N THR A 94 -12.38 -26.62 -7.85
CA THR A 94 -12.05 -25.21 -8.11
C THR A 94 -12.34 -24.38 -6.84
N ALA A 95 -11.69 -24.67 -5.72
CA ALA A 95 -11.93 -23.95 -4.46
C ALA A 95 -10.79 -24.17 -3.44
N SER A 96 -9.58 -23.67 -3.70
CA SER A 96 -8.58 -23.56 -2.60
C SER A 96 -7.46 -22.55 -2.83
N ASN A 97 -7.70 -21.51 -3.64
CA ASN A 97 -6.89 -20.29 -3.58
C ASN A 97 -7.69 -19.06 -3.12
N THR A 98 -9.01 -19.21 -2.95
CA THR A 98 -9.83 -18.14 -2.37
C THR A 98 -9.60 -18.08 -0.87
N GLU A 99 -9.61 -19.22 -0.15
CA GLU A 99 -9.60 -19.30 1.33
C GLU A 99 -8.46 -18.53 2.01
N SER A 100 -7.27 -18.49 1.38
CA SER A 100 -6.10 -17.76 1.92
C SER A 100 -6.22 -16.24 1.85
N SER A 101 -7.21 -15.71 1.13
CA SER A 101 -7.47 -14.27 0.95
C SER A 101 -8.83 -13.83 1.52
N LEU A 102 -9.51 -14.68 2.29
CA LEU A 102 -10.81 -14.34 2.88
C LEU A 102 -10.66 -13.37 4.05
N ILE A 103 -11.40 -12.28 4.03
CA ILE A 103 -11.56 -11.37 5.16
C ILE A 103 -12.19 -12.15 6.31
N LYS A 104 -11.59 -12.00 7.48
CA LYS A 104 -12.11 -12.45 8.77
C LYS A 104 -12.04 -11.29 9.74
N VAL A 105 -13.18 -10.67 10.00
CA VAL A 105 -13.27 -9.50 10.86
C VAL A 105 -12.97 -9.92 12.31
N THR A 106 -12.04 -9.21 12.94
CA THR A 106 -11.64 -9.44 14.34
C THR A 106 -12.31 -8.44 15.26
N SER A 107 -12.39 -7.17 14.85
CA SER A 107 -13.04 -6.11 15.62
C SER A 107 -13.59 -5.05 14.67
N ALA A 108 -14.74 -4.45 14.98
CA ALA A 108 -15.18 -3.21 14.37
C ALA A 108 -15.90 -2.36 15.39
N THR A 109 -15.47 -1.10 15.53
CA THR A 109 -15.99 -0.14 16.49
C THR A 109 -16.40 1.14 15.78
N TYR A 110 -17.63 1.57 16.03
CA TYR A 110 -18.18 2.82 15.56
C TYR A 110 -18.37 3.77 16.74
N GLY A 111 -17.69 4.92 16.71
CA GLY A 111 -17.77 5.99 17.71
C GLY A 111 -16.83 5.82 18.90
N ARG A 112 -15.64 5.25 18.71
CA ARG A 112 -14.62 5.13 19.76
C ARG A 112 -14.29 6.50 20.36
N ASN A 113 -14.20 7.54 19.52
CA ASN A 113 -13.98 8.91 19.97
C ASN A 113 -15.15 9.49 20.79
N CYS A 114 -16.32 8.85 20.76
CA CYS A 114 -17.54 9.24 21.46
C CYS A 114 -17.87 8.29 22.62
N ASN A 115 -16.89 7.54 23.15
CA ASN A 115 -17.08 6.53 24.20
C ASN A 115 -18.05 5.40 23.82
N ALA A 116 -18.21 5.10 22.53
CA ALA A 116 -18.99 3.94 22.11
C ALA A 116 -18.35 2.63 22.57
N LYS A 117 -19.18 1.63 22.82
CA LYS A 117 -18.73 0.31 23.24
C LYS A 117 -17.83 -0.31 22.16
N PRO A 118 -16.59 -0.73 22.48
CA PRO A 118 -15.74 -1.44 21.55
C PRO A 118 -16.44 -2.68 21.01
N GLY A 119 -16.40 -2.87 19.69
CA GLY A 119 -16.99 -4.01 19.02
C GLY A 119 -18.50 -3.92 18.75
N ASN A 120 -19.12 -2.75 18.93
CA ASN A 120 -20.54 -2.53 18.60
C ASN A 120 -20.88 -2.82 17.13
N ALA A 121 -19.94 -2.60 16.20
CA ALA A 121 -20.13 -2.84 14.78
C ALA A 121 -19.59 -4.21 14.30
N THR A 122 -18.83 -4.94 15.13
CA THR A 122 -18.12 -6.17 14.73
C THR A 122 -19.07 -7.19 14.09
N ALA A 123 -20.22 -7.43 14.69
CA ALA A 123 -21.15 -8.47 14.22
C ALA A 123 -21.75 -8.15 12.84
N GLN A 124 -22.05 -6.87 12.55
CA GLN A 124 -22.58 -6.47 11.25
C GLN A 124 -21.51 -6.52 10.17
N VAL A 125 -20.33 -5.98 10.46
CA VAL A 125 -19.21 -6.00 9.50
C VAL A 125 -18.78 -7.43 9.21
N ALA A 126 -18.68 -8.29 10.23
CA ALA A 126 -18.37 -9.71 10.05
C ALA A 126 -19.42 -10.41 9.18
N LYS A 127 -20.71 -10.16 9.43
CA LYS A 127 -21.79 -10.77 8.65
C LYS A 127 -21.75 -10.40 7.16
N GLU A 128 -21.35 -9.17 6.83
CA GLU A 128 -21.31 -8.70 5.45
C GLU A 128 -19.98 -8.98 4.75
N CYS A 129 -18.87 -8.96 5.48
CA CYS A 129 -17.53 -9.04 4.89
C CYS A 129 -16.80 -10.37 5.10
N ASP A 130 -17.20 -11.19 6.08
CA ASP A 130 -16.54 -12.48 6.29
C ASP A 130 -16.74 -13.38 5.06
N GLY A 131 -15.65 -13.98 4.59
CA GLY A 131 -15.70 -14.86 3.42
C GLY A 131 -15.48 -14.15 2.06
N HIS A 132 -15.32 -12.83 2.06
CA HIS A 132 -15.00 -12.04 0.88
C HIS A 132 -13.51 -11.70 0.83
N ASN A 133 -12.93 -11.51 -0.36
CA ASN A 133 -11.57 -10.97 -0.49
C ASN A 133 -11.53 -9.43 -0.49
N ASN A 134 -12.66 -8.80 -0.81
CA ASN A 134 -12.87 -7.37 -0.84
C ASN A 134 -14.31 -7.05 -0.43
N CYS A 135 -14.51 -6.12 0.50
CA CYS A 135 -15.81 -5.74 1.01
C CYS A 135 -15.89 -4.22 1.24
N ASP A 136 -16.92 -3.59 0.69
CA ASP A 136 -17.24 -2.19 0.91
C ASP A 136 -18.40 -2.07 1.89
N PHE A 137 -18.09 -2.02 3.18
CA PHE A 137 -19.10 -1.87 4.22
C PHE A 137 -19.59 -0.43 4.27
N THR A 138 -20.89 -0.21 4.03
CA THR A 138 -21.47 1.13 4.11
C THR A 138 -21.92 1.40 5.54
N ILE A 139 -21.39 2.46 6.15
CA ILE A 139 -21.69 2.85 7.52
C ILE A 139 -23.09 3.46 7.54
N ASP A 140 -24.09 2.63 7.80
CA ASP A 140 -25.45 3.08 8.06
C ASP A 140 -25.65 3.32 9.56
N THR A 141 -25.70 4.59 9.93
CA THR A 141 -25.85 5.05 11.31
C THR A 141 -27.23 4.70 11.90
N ALA A 142 -28.23 4.45 11.06
CA ALA A 142 -29.54 3.98 11.48
C ALA A 142 -29.57 2.48 11.79
N ALA A 143 -28.67 1.70 11.17
CA ALA A 143 -28.53 0.26 11.42
C ALA A 143 -27.68 -0.06 12.68
N LEU A 144 -26.82 0.86 13.12
CA LEU A 144 -25.81 0.63 14.17
C LEU A 144 -26.24 1.02 15.60
N GLU A 145 -27.54 1.24 15.85
CA GLU A 145 -28.10 1.68 17.15
C GLU A 145 -27.28 2.81 17.79
N ASP A 146 -27.33 4.02 17.19
CA ASP A 146 -26.49 5.16 17.58
C ASP A 146 -26.68 5.58 19.06
N PRO A 147 -25.65 5.40 19.92
CA PRO A 147 -25.74 5.76 21.35
C PRO A 147 -25.51 7.27 21.63
N ALA A 148 -25.11 8.08 20.64
CA ALA A 148 -24.78 9.50 20.84
C ALA A 148 -24.94 10.34 19.54
N PRO A 149 -26.15 10.79 19.18
CA PRO A 149 -26.40 11.48 17.90
C PRO A 149 -25.69 12.84 17.73
N SER A 150 -25.11 13.42 18.80
CA SER A 150 -24.47 14.74 18.80
C SER A 150 -22.96 14.72 18.56
N CYS A 151 -22.35 13.55 18.34
CA CYS A 151 -20.89 13.41 18.21
C CYS A 151 -20.51 12.90 16.81
N SER A 152 -19.53 13.55 16.17
CA SER A 152 -18.92 13.08 14.92
C SER A 152 -18.12 11.82 15.20
N LYS A 153 -18.65 10.67 14.82
CA LYS A 153 -18.06 9.38 15.18
C LYS A 153 -16.92 9.02 14.25
N ASP A 154 -15.93 8.31 14.79
CA ASP A 154 -14.96 7.57 13.99
C ASP A 154 -15.48 6.15 13.73
N PHE A 155 -14.97 5.50 12.69
CA PHE A 155 -15.22 4.07 12.46
C PHE A 155 -13.88 3.40 12.30
N ALA A 156 -13.63 2.32 13.02
CA ALA A 156 -12.39 1.58 12.90
C ALA A 156 -12.67 0.08 12.94
N ALA A 157 -12.13 -0.64 11.97
CA ALA A 157 -12.22 -2.09 11.91
C ALA A 157 -10.85 -2.72 11.74
N GLU A 158 -10.73 -3.92 12.28
CA GLU A 158 -9.56 -4.79 12.20
C GLU A 158 -10.00 -6.15 11.66
N TRP A 159 -9.27 -6.67 10.68
CA TRP A 159 -9.54 -7.96 10.05
C TRP A 159 -8.25 -8.72 9.76
N LYS A 160 -8.41 -10.02 9.53
CA LYS A 160 -7.36 -10.93 9.07
C LYS A 160 -7.71 -11.42 7.67
N CYS A 161 -6.69 -11.86 6.95
CA CYS A 161 -6.85 -12.45 5.63
C CYS A 161 -6.51 -13.94 5.67
N GLY A 162 -7.51 -14.78 5.41
CA GLY A 162 -7.46 -16.24 5.39
C GLY A 162 -6.78 -16.84 6.60
N ASN A 163 -5.80 -17.71 6.33
CA ASN A 163 -4.94 -18.32 7.33
C ASN A 163 -3.71 -17.46 7.68
N GLY A 164 -3.67 -16.22 7.22
CA GLY A 164 -2.62 -15.26 7.53
C GLY A 164 -2.70 -14.78 8.98
N ASN A 165 -1.53 -14.50 9.56
CA ASN A 165 -1.42 -13.91 10.89
C ASN A 165 -1.41 -12.37 10.86
N ALA A 166 -1.43 -11.76 9.67
CA ALA A 166 -1.44 -10.32 9.50
C ALA A 166 -2.79 -9.73 9.95
N ILE A 167 -2.74 -8.74 10.85
CA ILE A 167 -3.88 -7.91 11.20
C ILE A 167 -3.87 -6.69 10.29
N TYR A 168 -4.93 -6.52 9.52
CA TYR A 168 -5.21 -5.33 8.76
C TYR A 168 -6.14 -4.44 9.57
N SER A 169 -5.96 -3.13 9.47
CA SER A 169 -6.80 -2.17 10.14
C SER A 169 -7.09 -0.99 9.22
N ALA A 170 -8.31 -0.48 9.31
CA ALA A 170 -8.74 0.73 8.63
C ALA A 170 -9.56 1.57 9.58
N ALA A 171 -9.36 2.89 9.53
CA ALA A 171 -10.07 3.84 10.34
C ALA A 171 -10.50 5.06 9.53
N LEU A 172 -11.73 5.52 9.75
CA LEU A 172 -12.32 6.72 9.20
C LEU A 172 -12.57 7.69 10.36
N THR A 173 -11.88 8.83 10.34
CA THR A 173 -11.93 9.83 11.43
C THR A 173 -12.97 10.93 11.18
N SER A 174 -13.47 11.05 9.95
CA SER A 174 -14.45 12.06 9.56
C SER A 174 -15.57 11.40 8.79
N LEU A 175 -16.61 11.00 9.53
CA LEU A 175 -17.84 10.48 8.95
C LEU A 175 -18.78 11.64 8.67
N THR A 176 -19.23 11.76 7.43
CA THR A 176 -20.13 12.84 6.97
C THR A 176 -21.59 12.53 7.33
N GLY A 177 -21.86 11.31 7.84
CA GLY A 177 -23.10 10.97 8.52
C GLY A 177 -24.09 10.13 7.71
N LYS A 178 -23.81 9.82 6.44
CA LYS A 178 -24.56 8.80 5.66
C LYS A 178 -23.79 8.43 4.39
N ASN A 179 -23.63 7.13 4.12
CA ASN A 179 -22.92 6.54 2.96
C ASN A 179 -21.38 6.56 3.02
N ASP A 180 -20.78 6.82 4.19
CA ASP A 180 -19.35 6.59 4.33
C ASP A 180 -19.07 5.09 4.16
N LYS A 181 -18.12 4.73 3.30
CA LYS A 181 -17.79 3.33 3.01
C LYS A 181 -16.43 2.99 3.59
N LEU A 182 -16.39 1.95 4.40
CA LEU A 182 -15.15 1.32 4.82
C LEU A 182 -14.81 0.20 3.84
N HIS A 183 -13.66 0.34 3.19
CA HIS A 183 -13.14 -0.67 2.28
C HIS A 183 -12.21 -1.63 3.03
N LEU A 184 -12.58 -2.91 3.08
CA LEU A 184 -11.77 -4.00 3.60
C LEU A 184 -11.27 -4.81 2.41
N ASN A 185 -9.95 -5.01 2.33
CA ASN A 185 -9.32 -5.75 1.25
C ASN A 185 -8.21 -6.64 1.82
N CYS A 186 -8.13 -7.84 1.28
CA CYS A 186 -7.00 -8.74 1.40
C CYS A 186 -6.16 -8.69 0.12
N ALA A 187 -5.30 -7.67 0.00
CA ALA A 187 -4.34 -7.57 -1.09
C ALA A 187 -3.18 -8.54 -0.82
N ASN A 188 -2.90 -9.41 -1.79
CA ASN A 188 -1.79 -10.34 -1.79
C ASN A 188 -0.64 -9.78 -2.63
#